data_AF-A0A4Q6B7X3-F1
#
_entry.id   AF-A0A4Q6B7X3-F1
#
_cell.length_a   1.000
_cell.length_b   1.000
_cell.length_c   1.000
_cell.angle_alpha   90.00
_cell.angle_beta   90.00
_cell.angle_gamma   90.00
#
_symmetry.space_group_name_H-M   'P 1'
#
loop_
_entity.id
_entity.type
_entity.pdbx_description
1 polymer ?
#
loop_
_entity_poly.entity_id
_entity_poly.type
_entity_poly.pdbx_seq_one_letter_code
_entity_poly.pdbx_strand_id
1 'polypeptide(L)'
;MRWTNLFRGFFESERVGGILLLFCTVISLLLANSAWGDGYTHFWHSRADLSFAGLNLNFSVEQWINDGLMTIFFLLVGLEIERELYA
;
A
#
# COMPACT_ATOMS: atom_id res chain seq x y z
N MET A 1 18.46 26.09 -9.90
CA MET A 1 17.98 24.70 -9.86
C MET A 1 18.64 23.97 -8.67
N ARG A 2 18.17 24.19 -7.44
CA ARG A 2 18.74 23.68 -6.17
C ARG A 2 17.85 22.63 -5.46
N TRP A 3 16.78 22.18 -6.12
CA TRP A 3 15.76 21.31 -5.52
C TRP A 3 16.10 19.82 -5.59
N THR A 4 16.93 19.39 -6.55
CA THR A 4 17.20 17.97 -6.81
C THR A 4 18.06 17.26 -5.76
N ASN A 5 18.95 17.98 -5.05
CA ASN A 5 19.86 17.36 -4.08
C ASN A 5 19.16 16.98 -2.76
N LEU A 6 18.08 17.68 -2.39
CA LEU A 6 17.29 17.35 -1.19
C LEU A 6 16.51 16.04 -1.36
N PHE A 7 15.93 15.81 -2.53
CA PHE A 7 15.21 14.56 -2.83
C PHE A 7 16.15 13.35 -2.90
N ARG A 8 17.40 13.54 -3.33
CA ARG A 8 18.37 12.45 -3.47
C ARG A 8 18.90 11.93 -2.13
N GLY A 9 19.18 12.83 -1.18
CA GLY A 9 19.59 12.45 0.19
C GLY A 9 18.43 11.96 1.08
N PHE A 10 17.18 12.32 0.74
CA PHE A 10 15.98 11.76 1.41
C PHE A 10 15.76 10.29 1.00
N PHE A 11 15.88 9.95 -0.29
CA PHE A 11 15.73 8.57 -0.76
C PHE A 11 16.85 7.61 -0.31
N GLU A 12 17.95 8.13 0.25
CA GLU A 12 19.13 7.36 0.66
C GLU A 12 19.02 6.71 2.05
N SER A 13 17.95 7.01 2.80
CA SER A 13 17.79 6.49 4.16
C SER A 13 16.53 5.64 4.25
N GLU A 14 16.71 4.37 4.62
CA GLU A 14 15.70 3.41 5.05
C GLU A 14 14.61 4.03 5.97
N ARG A 15 14.96 5.09 6.71
CA ARG A 15 14.05 5.92 7.52
C ARG A 15 12.91 6.59 6.74
N VAL A 16 13.10 6.95 5.48
CA VAL A 16 12.08 7.68 4.71
C VAL A 16 10.89 6.80 4.36
N GLY A 17 11.12 5.49 4.13
CA GLY A 17 10.03 4.53 3.99
C GLY A 17 9.14 4.48 5.22
N GLY A 18 9.75 4.37 6.42
CA GLY A 18 9.01 4.34 7.68
C GLY A 18 8.23 5.63 7.99
N ILE A 19 8.83 6.79 7.74
CA ILE A 19 8.16 8.09 7.94
C ILE A 19 6.97 8.25 6.98
N LEU A 20 7.13 7.84 5.72
CA LEU A 20 6.08 7.95 4.71
C LEU A 20 4.91 7.01 5.03
N LEU A 21 5.18 5.80 5.51
CA LEU A 21 4.15 4.88 6.02
C LEU A 21 3.37 5.50 7.19
N LEU A 22 4.07 6.00 8.21
CA LEU A 22 3.45 6.66 9.36
C LEU A 22 2.58 7.84 8.93
N PHE A 23 3.07 8.67 8.02
CA PHE A 23 2.32 9.80 7.49
C PHE A 23 1.02 9.36 6.80
N CYS A 24 1.09 8.35 5.93
CA CYS A 24 -0.09 7.76 5.29
C CYS A 24 -1.08 7.18 6.31
N THR A 25 -0.60 6.51 7.36
CA THR A 25 -1.45 5.97 8.43
C THR A 25 -2.19 7.08 9.18
N VAL A 26 -1.49 8.15 9.55
CA VAL A 26 -2.11 9.30 10.24
C VAL A 26 -3.18 9.94 9.36
N ILE A 27 -2.91 10.14 8.07
CA ILE A 27 -3.90 10.68 7.13
C ILE A 27 -5.13 9.75 7.04
N SER A 28 -4.91 8.43 6.91
CA SER A 28 -5.99 7.45 6.85
C SER A 28 -6.88 7.50 8.11
N LEU A 29 -6.27 7.58 9.30
CA LEU A 29 -6.99 7.71 10.56
C LEU A 29 -7.79 9.02 10.65
N LEU A 30 -7.22 10.14 10.21
CA LEU A 30 -7.91 11.42 10.19
C LEU A 30 -9.11 11.40 9.23
N LEU A 31 -8.96 10.80 8.05
CA LEU A 31 -10.04 10.64 7.08
C LEU A 31 -11.15 9.73 7.62
N ALA A 32 -10.79 8.60 8.25
CA ALA A 32 -11.75 7.66 8.82
C ALA A 32 -12.54 8.24 10.00
N ASN A 33 -11.94 9.13 10.80
CA ASN A 33 -12.60 9.79 11.94
C ASN A 33 -13.31 11.11 11.57
N SER A 34 -13.24 11.54 10.30
CA SER A 34 -13.87 12.78 9.84
C SER A 34 -15.31 12.54 9.37
N ALA A 35 -16.05 13.61 9.09
CA ALA A 35 -17.42 13.57 8.54
C ALA A 35 -17.50 12.87 7.16
N TRP A 36 -16.37 12.66 6.48
CA TRP A 36 -16.26 11.86 5.25
C TRP A 36 -15.90 10.39 5.49
N GLY A 37 -15.81 9.94 6.75
CA GLY A 37 -15.45 8.56 7.12
C GLY A 37 -16.39 7.52 6.53
N ASP A 38 -17.70 7.79 6.49
CA ASP A 38 -18.69 6.89 5.88
C ASP A 38 -18.49 6.76 4.36
N GLY A 39 -18.18 7.86 3.66
CA GLY A 39 -17.87 7.83 2.23
C GLY A 39 -16.55 7.13 1.91
N TYR A 40 -15.54 7.32 2.77
CA TYR A 40 -14.24 6.68 2.67
C TYR A 40 -14.34 5.17 2.89
N THR A 41 -14.98 4.74 3.98
CA THR A 41 -15.21 3.31 4.28
C THR A 41 -16.08 2.64 3.24
N HIS A 42 -17.12 3.31 2.74
CA HIS A 42 -17.94 2.78 1.65
C HIS A 42 -17.16 2.62 0.35
N PHE A 43 -16.21 3.52 0.06
CA PHE A 43 -15.31 3.35 -1.09
C PHE A 43 -14.39 2.14 -0.92
N TRP A 44 -13.77 1.95 0.25
CA TRP A 44 -12.90 0.79 0.52
C TRP A 44 -13.66 -0.54 0.54
N HIS A 45 -14.86 -0.54 1.12
CA HIS A 45 -15.75 -1.71 1.17
C HIS A 45 -16.59 -1.89 -0.09
N SER A 46 -16.49 -0.98 -1.07
CA SER A 46 -17.21 -1.13 -2.33
C SER A 46 -16.80 -2.45 -2.97
N ARG A 47 -17.78 -3.33 -3.14
CA ARG A 47 -17.56 -4.64 -3.74
C ARG A 47 -17.50 -4.44 -5.25
N ALA A 48 -16.33 -4.69 -5.81
CA ALA A 48 -16.18 -4.78 -7.25
C ALA A 48 -16.66 -6.18 -7.65
N ASP A 49 -17.92 -6.33 -8.04
CA ASP A 49 -18.41 -7.56 -8.66
C ASP A 49 -17.82 -7.69 -10.07
N LEU A 50 -16.54 -8.09 -10.14
CA LEU A 50 -15.93 -8.52 -11.40
C LEU A 50 -16.33 -9.96 -11.66
N SER A 51 -17.43 -10.13 -12.40
CA SER A 51 -17.77 -11.42 -13.02
C SER A 51 -16.96 -11.59 -14.30
N PHE A 52 -15.94 -12.46 -14.27
CA PHE A 52 -15.17 -12.84 -15.46
C PHE A 52 -15.34 -14.34 -15.73
N ALA A 53 -15.90 -14.70 -16.88
CA ALA A 53 -16.04 -16.09 -17.36
C ALA A 53 -16.69 -17.10 -16.37
N GLY A 54 -17.69 -16.66 -15.59
CA GLY A 54 -18.43 -17.54 -14.66
C GLY A 54 -17.83 -17.63 -13.25
N LEU A 55 -16.68 -17.01 -13.00
CA LEU A 55 -16.12 -16.79 -11.66
C LEU A 55 -16.67 -15.48 -11.09
N ASN A 56 -17.41 -15.57 -9.99
CA ASN A 56 -17.82 -14.40 -9.20
C ASN A 56 -16.70 -14.03 -8.24
N LEU A 57 -15.83 -13.10 -8.65
CA LEU A 57 -14.79 -12.56 -7.78
C LEU A 57 -15.39 -11.41 -6.96
N ASN A 58 -15.84 -11.76 -5.76
CA ASN A 58 -16.52 -10.86 -4.83
C ASN A 58 -15.48 -10.18 -3.89
N PHE A 59 -14.58 -9.38 -4.45
CA PHE A 59 -13.53 -8.70 -3.67
C PHE A 59 -13.86 -7.22 -3.47
N SER A 60 -13.66 -6.73 -2.25
CA SER A 60 -13.65 -5.29 -2.01
C SER A 60 -12.36 -4.67 -2.56
N VAL A 61 -12.39 -3.36 -2.82
CA VAL A 61 -11.21 -2.60 -3.24
C VAL A 61 -10.07 -2.74 -2.23
N GLU A 62 -10.40 -2.73 -0.93
CA GLU A 62 -9.44 -2.99 0.15
C GLU A 62 -8.76 -4.36 0.02
N GLN A 63 -9.53 -5.42 -0.18
CA GLN A 63 -9.00 -6.78 -0.29
C GLN A 63 -8.08 -6.92 -1.49
N TRP A 64 -8.47 -6.38 -2.64
CA TRP A 64 -7.67 -6.46 -3.86
C TRP A 64 -6.33 -5.72 -3.72
N ILE A 65 -6.36 -4.52 -3.12
CA ILE A 65 -5.13 -3.74 -2.88
C ILE A 65 -4.25 -4.44 -1.85
N ASN A 66 -4.82 -4.97 -0.77
CA ASN A 66 -4.07 -5.67 0.26
C ASN A 66 -3.37 -6.92 -0.33
N ASP A 67 -4.11 -7.77 -1.04
CA ASP A 67 -3.55 -8.98 -1.64
C ASP A 67 -2.49 -8.64 -2.71
N GLY A 68 -2.74 -7.61 -3.53
CA GLY A 68 -1.80 -7.17 -4.56
C GLY A 68 -0.50 -6.61 -3.97
N LEU A 69 -0.59 -5.71 -2.99
CA LEU A 69 0.58 -5.13 -2.32
C LEU A 69 1.34 -6.20 -1.51
N MET A 70 0.63 -7.09 -0.83
CA MET A 70 1.25 -8.19 -0.08
C MET A 70 1.97 -9.16 -1.00
N THR A 71 1.44 -9.43 -2.20
CA THR A 71 2.12 -10.26 -3.21
C THR A 71 3.47 -9.66 -3.60
N ILE A 72 3.53 -8.35 -3.85
CA ILE A 72 4.78 -7.65 -4.17
C ILE A 72 5.74 -7.64 -2.98
N PHE A 73 5.22 -7.39 -1.76
CA PHE A 73 6.00 -7.41 -0.53
C PHE A 73 6.67 -8.77 -0.30
N PHE A 74 5.91 -9.86 -0.38
CA PHE A 74 6.43 -11.21 -0.20
C PHE A 74 7.38 -11.64 -1.31
N LEU A 75 7.18 -11.18 -2.55
CA LEU A 75 8.14 -11.40 -3.62
C LEU A 75 9.50 -10.78 -3.27
N LEU A 76 9.51 -9.52 -2.83
CA LEU A 76 10.74 -8.82 -2.46
C LEU A 76 11.42 -9.46 -1.26
N VAL A 77 10.65 -9.78 -0.21
CA VAL A 77 11.16 -10.51 0.96
C VAL A 77 11.72 -11.88 0.58
N GLY A 78 11.05 -12.60 -0.32
CA GLY A 78 11.53 -13.90 -0.81
C GLY A 78 12.87 -13.79 -1.52
N LEU A 79 13.05 -12.80 -2.39
CA LEU A 79 14.32 -12.54 -3.07
C LEU A 79 15.43 -12.11 -2.10
N GLU A 80 15.10 -11.33 -1.08
CA GLU A 80 16.07 -10.91 -0.06
C GLU A 80 16.53 -12.11 0.79
N ILE A 81 15.60 -12.99 1.19
CA ILE A 81 15.91 -14.23 1.90
C ILE A 81 16.76 -15.16 1.02
N GLU A 82 16.40 -15.34 -0.24
CA GLU A 82 17.20 -16.14 -1.18
C GLU A 82 18.64 -15.59 -1.27
N ARG A 83 18.80 -14.27 -1.39
CA ARG A 83 20.10 -13.60 -1.43
C ARG A 83 20.90 -13.84 -0.15
N GLU A 84 20.28 -13.76 1.03
CA GLU A 84 20.95 -14.02 2.32
C GLU A 84 21.30 -15.49 2.53
N LEU A 85 20.51 -16.42 2.00
CA LEU A 85 20.79 -17.85 2.10
C LEU A 85 22.01 -18.29 1.27
N TYR A 86 22.27 -17.62 0.15
CA TYR A 86 23.40 -17.89 -0.72
C TYR A 86 24.64 -17.02 -0.44
N ALA A 87 24.52 -16.00 0.41
CA ALA A 87 25.63 -15.17 0.87
C ALA A 87 26.40 -15.86 2.01
#